data_AF-A0A348WB20-F1
#
_entry.id   AF-A0A348WB20-F1
#
_cell.length_a   1.000
_cell.length_b   1.000
_cell.length_c   1.000
_cell.angle_alpha   90.00
_cell.angle_beta   90.00
_cell.angle_gamma   90.00
#
_symmetry.space_group_name_H-M   'P 1'
#
loop_
_entity.id
_entity.type
_entity.pdbx_description
1 polymer ?
#
loop_
_entity_poly.entity_id
_entity_poly.type
_entity_poly.pdbx_seq_one_letter_code
_entity_poly.pdbx_strand_id
1 'polypeptide(L)'
;MGSGAPSLTRRRAVEWPTLAVLAGCYAAWGLCLFGLAGVHPGLALLALVPVLALHSSLSHEALHGHPTRHPVINAALLFPCLGLFIPYLRFKAQHFEHHRDSILTDPYDDPESNFLDPKVWARLPGWFRALLRFNNTLLGRIVIGPVLG
;
A
#
# COMPACT_ATOMS: atom_id res chain seq x y z
N MET A 1 -43.58 5.32 23.64
CA MET A 1 -42.87 6.33 22.82
C MET A 1 -41.47 6.41 23.39
N GLY A 2 -40.51 5.65 22.85
CA GLY A 2 -39.64 6.04 21.73
C GLY A 2 -38.45 6.82 22.33
N SER A 3 -37.19 6.41 22.25
CA SER A 3 -36.45 5.66 21.24
C SER A 3 -35.15 5.14 21.86
N GLY A 4 -34.93 3.82 21.87
CA GLY A 4 -33.60 3.26 22.10
C GLY A 4 -32.71 3.62 20.92
N ALA A 5 -31.74 4.51 21.14
CA ALA A 5 -30.74 4.84 20.14
C ALA A 5 -30.09 3.55 19.62
N PRO A 6 -29.89 3.39 18.30
CA PRO A 6 -29.19 2.23 17.77
C PRO A 6 -27.79 2.18 18.39
N SER A 7 -27.47 1.06 19.04
CA SER A 7 -26.13 0.80 19.56
C SER A 7 -25.13 0.94 18.40
N LEU A 8 -24.27 1.95 18.45
CA LEU A 8 -23.22 2.17 17.48
C LEU A 8 -22.31 0.92 17.44
N THR A 9 -22.43 0.19 16.34
CA THR A 9 -21.45 -0.75 15.77
C THR A 9 -20.62 -1.53 16.80
N ARG A 10 -21.08 -2.74 17.14
CA ARG A 10 -20.20 -3.79 17.67
C ARG A 10 -19.15 -4.08 16.58
N ARG A 11 -18.02 -3.36 16.57
CA ARG A 11 -16.84 -3.72 15.75
C ARG A 11 -16.62 -5.21 15.98
N ARG A 12 -16.72 -6.08 14.96
CA ARG A 12 -16.44 -7.50 15.16
C ARG A 12 -15.02 -7.63 15.73
N ALA A 13 -14.79 -8.59 16.63
CA ALA A 13 -13.45 -8.79 17.20
C ALA A 13 -12.43 -9.18 16.12
N VAL A 14 -12.92 -9.89 15.10
CA VAL A 14 -12.18 -10.36 13.92
C VAL A 14 -13.07 -10.25 12.69
N GLU A 15 -12.51 -9.76 11.60
CA GLU A 15 -13.15 -9.67 10.30
C GLU A 15 -12.78 -10.85 9.41
N TRP A 16 -13.60 -11.90 9.51
CA TRP A 16 -13.46 -13.12 8.73
C TRP A 16 -13.39 -12.92 7.20
N PRO A 17 -14.14 -11.99 6.58
CA PRO A 17 -14.01 -11.74 5.15
C PRO A 17 -12.59 -11.29 4.77
N THR A 18 -12.01 -10.35 5.52
CA THR A 18 -10.66 -9.84 5.30
C THR A 18 -9.61 -10.94 5.52
N LEU A 19 -9.80 -11.81 6.52
CA LEU A 19 -8.94 -13.00 6.70
C LEU A 19 -9.05 -13.99 5.53
N ALA A 20 -10.25 -14.22 5.00
CA ALA A 20 -10.45 -15.11 3.86
C ALA A 20 -9.76 -14.57 2.59
N VAL A 21 -9.87 -13.26 2.34
CA VAL A 21 -9.16 -12.59 1.23
C VAL A 21 -7.64 -12.67 1.43
N LEU A 22 -7.15 -12.47 2.66
CA LEU A 22 -5.73 -12.61 2.98
C LEU A 22 -5.21 -14.03 2.76
N ALA A 23 -5.95 -15.04 3.22
CA ALA A 23 -5.60 -16.45 3.00
C ALA A 23 -5.59 -16.79 1.49
N GLY A 24 -6.58 -16.33 0.74
CA GLY A 24 -6.63 -16.47 -0.71
C GLY A 24 -5.44 -15.78 -1.41
N CYS A 25 -5.06 -14.59 -0.94
CA CYS A 25 -3.91 -13.85 -1.45
C CYS A 25 -2.59 -14.64 -1.25
N TYR A 26 -2.35 -15.18 -0.05
CA TYR A 26 -1.17 -16.01 0.22
C TYR A 26 -1.18 -17.33 -0.57
N ALA A 27 -2.34 -17.96 -0.72
CA ALA A 27 -2.49 -19.17 -1.51
C ALA A 27 -2.19 -18.90 -3.00
N ALA A 28 -2.72 -17.82 -3.56
CA ALA A 28 -2.45 -17.41 -4.93
C ALA A 28 -0.97 -17.07 -5.15
N TRP A 29 -0.34 -16.39 -4.20
CA TRP A 29 1.10 -16.10 -4.23
C TRP A 29 1.94 -17.38 -4.24
N GLY A 30 1.64 -18.32 -3.32
CA GLY A 30 2.32 -19.62 -3.26
C GLY A 30 2.10 -20.44 -4.53
N LEU A 31 0.90 -20.43 -5.10
CA LEU A 31 0.59 -21.10 -6.36
C LEU A 31 1.38 -20.50 -7.53
N CYS A 32 1.54 -19.17 -7.57
CA CYS A 32 2.35 -18.53 -8.60
C CYS A 32 3.82 -18.96 -8.51
N LEU A 33 4.39 -18.97 -7.30
CA LEU A 33 5.81 -19.28 -7.09
C LEU A 33 6.16 -20.76 -7.21
N PHE A 34 5.34 -21.65 -6.64
CA PHE A 34 5.68 -23.07 -6.54
C PHE A 34 4.94 -23.95 -7.57
N GLY A 35 3.83 -23.48 -8.11
CA GLY A 35 3.09 -24.18 -9.17
C GLY A 35 3.39 -23.59 -10.54
N LEU A 36 2.92 -22.38 -10.78
CA LEU A 36 2.91 -21.77 -12.10
C LEU A 36 4.31 -21.45 -12.62
N ALA A 37 5.25 -21.05 -11.76
CA ALA A 37 6.63 -20.79 -12.16
C ALA A 37 7.34 -22.04 -12.69
N GLY A 38 7.00 -23.23 -12.17
CA GLY A 38 7.52 -24.51 -12.66
C GLY A 38 6.98 -24.89 -14.05
N VAL A 39 5.84 -24.33 -14.45
CA VAL A 39 5.21 -24.56 -15.76
C VAL A 39 5.64 -23.48 -16.76
N HIS A 40 5.47 -22.20 -16.40
CA HIS A 40 5.80 -21.06 -17.25
C HIS A 40 6.15 -19.83 -16.42
N PRO A 41 7.44 -19.50 -16.25
CA PRO A 41 7.89 -18.37 -15.43
C PRO A 41 7.27 -17.02 -15.84
N GLY A 42 7.14 -16.75 -17.14
CA GLY A 42 6.52 -15.50 -17.61
C GLY A 42 5.05 -15.33 -17.21
N LEU A 43 4.26 -16.41 -17.23
CA LEU A 43 2.86 -16.38 -16.80
C LEU A 43 2.75 -16.24 -15.28
N ALA A 44 3.67 -16.86 -14.53
CA ALA A 44 3.77 -16.67 -13.09
C ALA A 44 4.07 -15.20 -12.74
N LEU A 45 4.99 -14.56 -13.46
CA LEU A 45 5.30 -13.14 -13.27
C LEU A 45 4.07 -12.26 -13.51
N LEU A 46 3.34 -12.48 -14.61
CA LEU A 46 2.12 -11.74 -14.93
C LEU A 46 1.02 -11.96 -13.89
N ALA A 47 0.85 -13.19 -13.41
CA ALA A 47 -0.14 -13.53 -12.39
C ALA A 47 0.20 -12.94 -11.02
N LEU A 48 1.49 -12.75 -10.70
CA LEU A 48 1.92 -12.12 -9.45
C LEU A 48 1.52 -10.65 -9.37
N VAL A 49 1.42 -9.92 -10.49
CA VAL A 49 1.08 -8.48 -10.49
C VAL A 49 -0.20 -8.17 -9.69
N PRO A 50 -1.38 -8.74 -10.02
CA PRO A 50 -2.59 -8.49 -9.25
C PRO A 50 -2.55 -9.06 -7.82
N VAL A 51 -1.81 -10.16 -7.59
CA VAL A 51 -1.66 -10.76 -6.26
C VAL A 51 -0.88 -9.83 -5.32
N LEU A 52 0.22 -9.26 -5.79
CA LEU A 52 1.03 -8.32 -5.02
C LEU A 52 0.31 -6.98 -4.83
N ALA A 53 -0.46 -6.52 -5.83
CA ALA A 53 -1.33 -5.36 -5.68
C ALA A 53 -2.40 -5.58 -4.60
N LEU A 54 -3.04 -6.77 -4.57
CA LEU A 54 -3.99 -7.14 -3.53
C LEU A 54 -3.32 -7.21 -2.15
N HIS A 55 -2.12 -7.81 -2.05
CA HIS A 55 -1.36 -7.83 -0.79
C HIS A 55 -1.06 -6.41 -0.29
N SER A 56 -0.69 -5.49 -1.19
CA SER A 56 -0.49 -4.08 -0.85
C SER A 56 -1.79 -3.45 -0.31
N SER A 57 -2.93 -3.69 -0.96
CA SER A 57 -4.24 -3.21 -0.48
C SER A 57 -4.59 -3.76 0.91
N LEU A 58 -4.40 -5.05 1.14
CA LEU A 58 -4.58 -5.67 2.46
C LEU A 58 -3.62 -5.11 3.52
N SER A 59 -2.42 -4.69 3.11
CA SER A 59 -1.46 -4.03 3.99
C SER A 59 -1.98 -2.65 4.42
N HIS A 60 -2.55 -1.86 3.50
CA HIS A 60 -3.22 -0.58 3.82
C HIS A 60 -4.39 -0.79 4.78
N GLU A 61 -5.25 -1.76 4.50
CA GLU A 61 -6.38 -2.10 5.37
C GLU A 61 -5.90 -2.49 6.79
N ALA A 62 -4.79 -3.23 6.87
CA ALA A 62 -4.18 -3.59 8.14
C ALA A 62 -3.64 -2.41 8.95
N LEU A 63 -3.20 -1.33 8.28
CA LEU A 63 -2.81 -0.09 8.94
C LEU A 63 -3.98 0.54 9.72
N HIS A 64 -5.20 0.40 9.20
CA HIS A 64 -6.42 0.92 9.81
C HIS A 64 -6.98 0.04 10.95
N GLY A 65 -6.27 -1.02 11.32
CA GLY A 65 -6.66 -1.87 12.45
C GLY A 65 -7.53 -3.07 12.08
N HIS A 66 -7.38 -3.56 10.84
CA HIS A 66 -8.04 -4.76 10.32
C HIS A 66 -7.00 -5.88 10.08
N PRO A 67 -7.39 -7.16 10.03
CA PRO A 67 -8.72 -7.70 10.30
C PRO A 67 -9.02 -7.84 11.79
N THR A 68 -8.04 -7.64 12.67
CA THR A 68 -8.19 -7.78 14.12
C THR A 68 -7.95 -6.47 14.84
N ARG A 69 -8.49 -6.32 16.05
CA ARG A 69 -8.22 -5.14 16.88
C ARG A 69 -6.77 -5.07 17.40
N HIS A 70 -5.97 -6.13 17.25
CA HIS A 70 -4.63 -6.21 17.83
C HIS A 70 -3.56 -5.81 16.78
N PRO A 71 -2.91 -4.65 16.93
CA PRO A 71 -2.01 -4.13 15.91
C PRO A 71 -0.78 -5.02 15.66
N VAL A 72 -0.33 -5.79 16.67
CA VAL A 72 0.78 -6.74 16.51
C VAL A 72 0.37 -7.95 15.67
N ILE A 73 -0.87 -8.42 15.80
CA ILE A 73 -1.35 -9.55 15.00
C ILE A 73 -1.47 -9.11 13.54
N ASN A 74 -2.07 -7.95 13.29
CA ASN A 74 -2.18 -7.41 11.94
C ASN A 74 -0.79 -7.17 11.33
N ALA A 75 0.17 -6.63 12.11
CA ALA A 75 1.53 -6.46 11.64
C ALA A 75 2.22 -7.79 11.31
N ALA A 76 2.06 -8.82 12.15
CA ALA A 76 2.65 -10.13 11.90
C ALA A 76 2.08 -10.80 10.63
N LEU A 77 0.77 -10.63 10.38
CA LEU A 77 0.09 -11.18 9.20
C LEU A 77 0.61 -10.58 7.87
N LEU A 78 1.08 -9.33 7.89
CA LEU A 78 1.50 -8.59 6.69
C LEU A 78 3.01 -8.27 6.66
N PHE A 79 3.74 -8.62 7.72
CA PHE A 79 5.19 -8.47 7.84
C PHE A 79 5.99 -9.02 6.64
N PRO A 80 5.61 -10.15 6.01
CA PRO A 80 6.32 -10.67 4.84
C PRO A 80 6.41 -9.69 3.67
N CYS A 81 5.52 -8.69 3.61
CA CYS A 81 5.67 -7.52 2.74
C CYS A 81 5.91 -7.90 1.26
N LEU A 82 5.15 -8.88 0.76
CA LEU A 82 5.48 -9.64 -0.45
C LEU A 82 5.73 -8.82 -1.72
N GLY A 83 5.19 -7.60 -1.79
CA GLY A 83 5.25 -6.73 -2.97
C GLY A 83 5.79 -5.32 -2.74
N LEU A 84 6.25 -4.97 -1.52
CA LEU A 84 6.78 -3.63 -1.24
C LEU A 84 8.26 -3.72 -0.91
N PHE A 85 9.05 -2.84 -1.52
CA PHE A 85 10.44 -2.61 -1.14
C PHE A 85 10.57 -1.96 0.25
N ILE A 86 9.49 -1.32 0.72
CA ILE A 86 9.43 -0.65 2.02
C ILE A 86 8.81 -1.63 3.05
N PRO A 87 9.52 -1.98 4.14
CA PRO A 87 8.98 -2.86 5.17
C PRO A 87 7.65 -2.34 5.74
N TYR A 88 6.71 -3.24 6.03
CA TYR A 88 5.36 -2.89 6.51
C TYR A 88 5.36 -1.89 7.69
N LEU A 89 6.28 -2.02 8.66
CA LEU A 89 6.35 -1.09 9.80
C LEU A 89 6.84 0.31 9.41
N ARG A 90 7.67 0.43 8.37
CA ARG A 90 8.09 1.73 7.83
C ARG A 90 6.96 2.39 7.05
N PHE A 91 6.32 1.61 6.19
CA PHE A 91 5.12 2.04 5.49
C PHE A 91 4.04 2.53 6.48
N LYS A 92 3.76 1.75 7.54
CA LYS A 92 2.86 2.15 8.63
C LYS A 92 3.22 3.49 9.26
N ALA A 93 4.49 3.70 9.57
CA ALA A 93 4.94 4.92 10.23
C ALA A 93 4.76 6.15 9.32
N GLN A 94 5.20 6.06 8.05
CA GLN A 94 5.07 7.15 7.08
C GLN A 94 3.60 7.49 6.80
N HIS A 95 2.76 6.48 6.66
CA HIS A 95 1.34 6.67 6.41
C HIS A 95 0.61 7.33 7.60
N PHE A 96 1.00 7.01 8.84
CA PHE A 96 0.46 7.71 10.01
C PHE A 96 0.96 9.15 10.12
N GLU A 97 2.18 9.44 9.68
CA GLU A 97 2.71 10.79 9.61
C GLU A 97 1.95 11.62 8.56
N HIS A 98 1.74 11.08 7.35
CA HIS A 98 0.88 11.65 6.31
C HIS A 98 -0.52 12.00 6.85
N HIS A 99 -1.18 11.07 7.55
CA HIS A 99 -2.53 11.33 8.10
C HIS A 99 -2.56 12.29 9.30
N ARG A 100 -1.43 12.54 9.94
CA ARG A 100 -1.32 13.56 11.01
C ARG A 100 -1.13 14.95 10.44
N ASP A 101 -0.60 15.06 9.22
CA ASP A 101 -0.49 16.33 8.54
C ASP A 101 -1.87 16.82 8.10
N SER A 102 -2.22 18.04 8.53
CA SER A 102 -3.46 18.71 8.13
C SER A 102 -3.38 19.30 6.73
N ILE A 103 -2.17 19.48 6.19
CA ILE A 103 -1.90 20.04 4.87
C ILE A 103 -1.47 18.89 3.94
N LEU A 104 -2.45 18.08 3.56
CA LEU A 104 -2.25 16.98 2.62
C LEU A 104 -1.49 17.48 1.38
N THR A 105 -0.43 16.79 0.97
CA THR A 105 0.43 17.09 -0.18
C THR A 105 1.49 18.19 0.00
N ASP A 106 1.68 18.75 1.19
CA ASP A 106 2.76 19.70 1.42
C ASP A 106 4.14 19.04 1.20
N PRO A 107 5.02 19.59 0.34
CA PRO A 107 6.29 18.94 0.00
C PRO A 107 7.32 18.91 1.14
N TYR A 108 7.07 19.57 2.26
CA TYR A 108 7.95 19.63 3.43
C TYR A 108 7.47 18.75 4.58
N ASP A 109 6.17 18.74 4.83
CA ASP A 109 5.58 18.10 6.01
C ASP A 109 4.95 16.73 5.70
N ASP A 110 4.55 16.47 4.45
CA ASP A 110 3.93 15.21 4.05
C ASP A 110 4.99 14.24 3.46
N PRO A 111 5.33 13.13 4.16
CA PRO A 111 6.33 12.17 3.70
C PRO A 111 5.89 11.36 2.47
N GLU A 112 4.63 11.45 2.07
CA GLU A 112 4.05 10.81 0.87
C GLU A 112 3.79 11.85 -0.25
N SER A 113 4.22 13.10 -0.06
CA SER A 113 4.04 14.15 -1.07
C SER A 113 4.83 13.84 -2.34
N ASN A 114 4.12 13.96 -3.46
CA ASN A 114 4.68 13.87 -4.80
C ASN A 114 4.86 15.26 -5.45
N PHE A 115 4.71 16.33 -4.66
CA PHE A 115 4.87 17.70 -5.11
C PHE A 115 6.24 18.24 -4.73
N LEU A 116 6.62 19.33 -5.39
CA LEU A 116 7.82 20.09 -5.06
C LEU A 116 7.44 21.55 -4.91
N ASP A 117 8.08 22.22 -3.98
CA ASP A 117 7.94 23.67 -3.82
C ASP A 117 8.27 24.37 -5.16
N PRO A 118 7.47 25.38 -5.59
CA PRO A 118 7.67 26.05 -6.87
C PRO A 118 9.07 26.66 -7.06
N LYS A 119 9.71 27.16 -6.00
CA LYS A 119 11.07 27.71 -6.06
C LYS A 119 12.10 26.61 -6.25
N VAL A 120 11.90 25.43 -5.65
CA VAL A 120 12.74 24.25 -5.90
C VAL A 120 12.57 23.80 -7.35
N TRP A 121 11.33 23.63 -7.81
CA TRP A 121 11.01 23.24 -9.18
C TRP A 121 11.62 24.18 -10.23
N ALA A 122 11.58 25.49 -10.00
CA ALA A 122 12.15 26.49 -10.90
C ALA A 122 13.67 26.36 -11.08
N ARG A 123 14.38 25.82 -10.08
CA ARG A 123 15.84 25.64 -10.08
C ARG A 123 16.29 24.30 -10.67
N LEU A 124 15.36 23.36 -10.90
CA LEU A 124 15.71 22.05 -11.47
C LEU A 124 16.10 22.16 -12.95
N PRO A 125 17.11 21.38 -13.40
CA PRO A 125 17.47 21.33 -14.81
C PRO A 125 16.32 20.76 -15.66
N GLY A 126 16.23 21.20 -16.92
CA GLY A 126 15.09 20.87 -17.80
C GLY A 126 14.85 19.37 -17.98
N TRP A 127 15.91 18.58 -18.09
CA TRP A 127 15.82 17.12 -18.24
C TRP A 127 15.23 16.45 -16.99
N PHE A 128 15.54 16.93 -15.79
CA PHE A 128 15.01 16.36 -14.55
C PHE A 128 13.54 16.73 -14.36
N ARG A 129 13.14 17.94 -14.77
CA ARG A 129 11.71 18.31 -14.86
C ARG A 129 10.94 17.42 -15.84
N ALA A 130 11.53 17.06 -16.98
CA ALA A 130 10.91 16.14 -17.93
C ALA A 130 10.79 14.72 -17.34
N LEU A 131 11.81 14.25 -16.64
CA LEU A 131 11.80 12.98 -15.91
C LEU A 131 10.67 12.93 -14.86
N LEU A 132 10.55 13.96 -14.02
CA LEU A 132 9.49 14.06 -13.01
C LEU A 132 8.10 14.19 -13.62
N ARG A 133 7.96 14.90 -14.77
CA ARG A 133 6.69 14.93 -15.51
C ARG A 133 6.31 13.56 -16.07
N PHE A 134 7.27 12.79 -16.57
CA PHE A 134 7.03 11.42 -17.00
C PHE A 134 6.61 10.55 -15.80
N ASN A 135 7.28 10.69 -14.65
CA ASN A 135 6.91 10.01 -13.40
C ASN A 135 5.48 10.32 -12.91
N ASN A 136 4.92 11.48 -13.30
CA ASN A 136 3.53 11.85 -12.98
C ASN A 136 2.50 11.18 -13.92
N THR A 137 2.94 10.42 -14.93
CA THR A 137 2.05 9.52 -15.67
C THR A 137 1.95 8.18 -14.96
N LEU A 138 0.87 7.43 -15.16
CA LEU A 138 0.74 6.08 -14.58
C LEU A 138 1.89 5.16 -14.98
N LEU A 139 2.22 5.14 -16.28
CA LEU A 139 3.31 4.30 -16.81
C LEU A 139 4.65 4.72 -16.22
N GLY A 140 4.95 6.01 -16.19
CA GLY A 140 6.18 6.50 -15.58
C GLY A 140 6.26 6.17 -14.09
N ARG A 141 5.16 6.35 -13.34
CA ARG A 141 5.11 6.00 -11.92
C ARG A 141 5.42 4.52 -11.68
N ILE A 142 4.91 3.63 -12.52
CA ILE A 142 5.17 2.18 -12.42
C ILE A 142 6.63 1.85 -12.77
N VAL A 143 7.19 2.47 -13.81
CA VAL A 143 8.51 2.09 -14.36
C VAL A 143 9.67 2.76 -13.64
N ILE A 144 9.56 4.04 -13.30
CA ILE A 144 10.66 4.84 -12.73
C ILE A 144 10.37 5.38 -11.32
N GLY A 145 9.12 5.40 -10.88
CA GLY A 145 8.71 5.89 -9.56
C GLY A 145 9.48 5.26 -8.39
N PRO A 146 9.63 3.91 -8.32
CA PRO A 146 10.33 3.26 -7.20
C PRO A 146 11.78 3.71 -6.98
N VAL A 147 12.43 4.25 -8.02
CA VAL A 147 13.82 4.73 -7.93
C VAL A 147 13.88 6.21 -7.56
N LEU A 148 12.81 6.96 -7.83
CA LEU A 148 12.75 8.41 -7.62
C LEU A 148 12.17 8.83 -6.27
N GLY A 149 11.32 8.00 -5.67
CA GLY A 149 10.53 8.34 -4.47
C GLY A 149 9.10 7.86 -4.63
#